data_AF-A0A8S1GYJ4-F1
#
_entry.id   AF-A0A8S1GYJ4-F1
#
_cell.length_a   1.000
_cell.length_b   1.000
_cell.length_c   1.000
_cell.angle_alpha   90.00
_cell.angle_beta   90.00
_cell.angle_gamma   90.00
#
_symmetry.space_group_name_H-M   'P 1'
#
loop_
_entity.id
_entity.type
_entity.pdbx_description
1 polymer ?
#
loop_
_entity_poly.entity_id
_entity_poly.type
_entity_poly.pdbx_seq_one_letter_code
_entity_poly.pdbx_strand_id
1 'polypeptide(L)'
;MVVDPHHRGEVTWGDKDHPISRFKRYITERGWWSESDEKEWQSESRKNVLTAFEKAEKTKLAHYHDMFEGVYENLPEKLRRQRAELDQHIEEYKDHYPMDRILPKNS
;
A
#
# COMPACT_ATOMS: atom_id res chain seq x y z
N MET A 1 7.11 0.07 -36.93
CA MET A 1 6.99 -1.05 -35.96
C MET A 1 6.93 -2.33 -36.76
N VAL A 2 8.01 -3.11 -36.76
CA VAL A 2 8.07 -4.40 -37.45
C VAL A 2 7.58 -5.45 -36.44
N VAL A 3 6.52 -6.18 -36.79
CA VAL A 3 6.00 -7.31 -35.99
C VAL A 3 6.81 -8.55 -36.36
N ASP A 4 7.46 -9.16 -35.37
CA ASP A 4 8.26 -10.37 -35.50
C ASP A 4 7.36 -11.61 -35.67
N PRO A 5 7.55 -12.43 -36.72
CA PRO A 5 6.70 -13.57 -37.04
C PRO A 5 7.01 -14.86 -36.24
N HIS A 6 7.81 -14.82 -35.16
CA HIS A 6 8.21 -16.02 -34.41
C HIS A 6 7.69 -16.17 -32.96
N HIS A 7 6.68 -15.41 -32.52
CA HIS A 7 5.99 -15.71 -31.24
C HIS A 7 5.00 -16.90 -31.39
N ARG A 8 5.55 -18.12 -31.49
CA ARG A 8 4.78 -19.35 -31.23
C ARG A 8 4.41 -19.37 -29.75
N GLY A 9 3.10 -19.55 -29.49
CA GLY A 9 2.47 -19.26 -28.22
C GLY A 9 3.02 -19.98 -26.98
N GLU A 10 3.12 -19.23 -25.89
CA GLU A 10 3.16 -19.76 -24.52
C GLU A 10 2.34 -18.83 -23.62
N VAL A 11 1.06 -19.16 -23.44
CA VAL A 11 0.29 -18.70 -22.28
C VAL A 11 0.14 -19.90 -21.36
N THR A 12 1.09 -20.09 -20.45
CA THR A 12 1.15 -21.34 -19.66
C THR A 12 1.62 -21.13 -18.22
N TRP A 13 1.12 -20.09 -17.55
CA TRP A 13 1.06 -20.09 -16.08
C TRP A 13 -0.25 -19.50 -15.54
N GLY A 14 -0.81 -18.48 -16.21
CA GLY A 14 -2.06 -17.82 -15.78
C GLY A 14 -3.34 -18.62 -16.04
N ASP A 15 -3.40 -19.40 -17.12
CA ASP A 15 -4.69 -19.95 -17.60
C ASP A 15 -4.91 -21.43 -17.27
N LYS A 16 -3.84 -22.23 -17.17
CA LYS A 16 -3.95 -23.69 -17.04
C LYS A 16 -3.76 -24.22 -15.61
N ASP A 17 -3.01 -23.51 -14.75
CA ASP A 17 -2.68 -23.98 -13.40
C ASP A 17 -2.71 -22.85 -12.35
N HIS A 18 -3.78 -22.03 -12.40
CA HIS A 18 -3.96 -20.92 -11.47
C HIS A 18 -4.53 -21.42 -10.11
N PRO A 19 -3.88 -21.09 -8.96
CA PRO A 19 -4.26 -21.64 -7.65
C PRO A 19 -5.67 -21.26 -7.24
N ILE A 20 -6.11 -20.03 -7.53
CA ILE A 20 -7.47 -19.57 -7.22
C ILE A 20 -8.49 -20.34 -8.07
N SER A 21 -8.20 -20.56 -9.34
CA SER A 21 -9.11 -21.29 -10.25
C SER A 21 -9.22 -22.77 -9.86
N ARG A 22 -8.11 -23.38 -9.45
CA ARG A 22 -8.09 -24.76 -8.92
C ARG A 22 -8.88 -24.90 -7.63
N PHE A 23 -8.69 -23.96 -6.70
CA PHE A 23 -9.43 -23.96 -5.44
C PHE A 23 -10.93 -23.72 -5.68
N LYS A 24 -11.29 -22.72 -6.51
CA LYS A 24 -12.69 -22.43 -6.88
C LYS A 24 -13.38 -23.69 -7.43
N ARG A 25 -12.76 -24.38 -8.38
CA ARG A 25 -13.32 -25.63 -8.94
C ARG A 25 -13.58 -26.67 -7.84
N TYR A 26 -12.60 -26.91 -6.97
CA TYR A 26 -12.73 -27.88 -5.88
C TYR A 26 -13.87 -27.57 -4.91
N ILE A 27 -14.03 -26.30 -4.50
CA ILE A 27 -15.09 -25.90 -3.56
C ILE A 27 -16.47 -25.85 -4.22
N THR A 28 -16.55 -25.53 -5.51
CA THR A 28 -17.81 -25.57 -6.29
C THR A 28 -18.27 -27.00 -6.53
N GLU A 29 -17.38 -27.94 -6.86
CA GLU A 29 -17.70 -29.37 -7.01
C GLU A 29 -18.27 -29.99 -5.72
N ARG A 30 -17.92 -29.42 -4.55
CA ARG A 30 -18.45 -29.83 -3.24
C ARG A 30 -19.73 -29.10 -2.83
N GLY A 31 -20.21 -28.15 -3.63
CA GLY A 31 -21.37 -27.33 -3.31
C GLY A 31 -21.13 -26.30 -2.19
N TRP A 32 -19.87 -25.99 -1.86
CA TRP A 32 -19.53 -24.98 -0.85
C TRP A 32 -19.46 -23.56 -1.40
N TRP A 33 -19.47 -23.43 -2.73
CA TRP A 33 -19.33 -22.15 -3.41
C TRP A 33 -20.14 -22.13 -4.71
N SER A 34 -20.95 -21.10 -4.87
CA SER A 34 -21.79 -20.85 -6.04
C SER A 34 -21.33 -19.63 -6.84
N GLU A 35 -21.86 -19.49 -8.05
CA GLU A 35 -21.65 -18.28 -8.86
C GLU A 35 -22.28 -17.02 -8.23
N SER A 36 -23.26 -17.18 -7.33
CA SER A 36 -23.80 -16.05 -6.55
C SER A 36 -22.78 -15.60 -5.51
N ASP A 37 -22.22 -16.55 -4.75
CA ASP A 37 -21.21 -16.29 -3.72
C ASP A 37 -19.97 -15.63 -4.33
N GLU A 38 -19.54 -16.09 -5.51
CA GLU A 38 -18.42 -15.49 -6.25
C GLU A 38 -18.67 -14.01 -6.58
N LYS A 39 -19.86 -13.68 -7.13
CA LYS A 39 -20.19 -12.31 -7.52
C LYS A 39 -20.29 -11.38 -6.32
N GLU A 40 -20.91 -11.86 -5.24
CA GLU A 40 -21.02 -11.12 -3.99
C GLU A 40 -19.63 -10.86 -3.40
N TRP A 41 -18.82 -11.91 -3.26
CA TRP A 41 -17.46 -11.82 -2.76
C TRP A 41 -16.57 -10.88 -3.57
N GLN A 42 -16.62 -10.93 -4.91
CA GLN A 42 -15.83 -10.04 -5.77
C GLN A 42 -16.26 -8.57 -5.58
N SER A 43 -17.57 -8.32 -5.51
CA SER A 43 -18.12 -6.98 -5.26
C SER A 43 -17.66 -6.42 -3.91
N GLU A 44 -17.81 -7.22 -2.85
CA GLU A 44 -17.39 -6.83 -1.50
C GLU A 44 -15.88 -6.65 -1.39
N SER A 45 -15.09 -7.56 -1.96
CA SER A 45 -13.62 -7.47 -1.97
C SER A 45 -13.17 -6.19 -2.66
N ARG A 46 -13.75 -5.87 -3.82
CA ARG A 46 -13.44 -4.63 -4.54
C ARG A 46 -13.80 -3.40 -3.70
N LYS A 47 -14.98 -3.40 -3.07
CA LYS A 47 -15.41 -2.31 -2.19
C LYS A 47 -14.44 -2.13 -1.02
N ASN A 48 -14.00 -3.22 -0.39
CA ASN A 48 -13.07 -3.18 0.74
C ASN A 48 -11.70 -2.62 0.33
N VAL A 49 -11.17 -3.04 -0.82
CA VAL A 49 -9.90 -2.51 -1.36
C VAL A 49 -10.01 -1.02 -1.66
N LEU A 50 -11.07 -0.58 -2.34
CA LEU A 50 -11.26 0.85 -2.65
C LEU A 50 -11.46 1.69 -1.39
N THR A 51 -12.19 1.18 -0.41
CA THR A 51 -12.38 1.86 0.88
C THR A 51 -11.06 2.02 1.63
N ALA A 52 -10.23 0.97 1.66
CA ALA A 52 -8.91 1.03 2.29
C ALA A 52 -7.97 2.00 1.55
N PHE A 53 -8.03 2.01 0.21
CA PHE A 53 -7.26 2.91 -0.64
C PHE A 53 -7.64 4.38 -0.39
N GLU A 54 -8.94 4.72 -0.45
CA GLU A 54 -9.41 6.08 -0.18
C GLU A 54 -9.05 6.56 1.23
N LYS A 55 -9.12 5.65 2.22
CA LYS A 55 -8.70 5.95 3.59
C LYS A 55 -7.20 6.26 3.64
N ALA A 56 -6.38 5.46 2.96
CA ALA A 56 -4.93 5.66 2.91
C ALA A 56 -4.56 6.99 2.24
N GLU A 57 -5.20 7.36 1.12
CA GLU A 57 -4.95 8.63 0.43
C GLU A 57 -5.29 9.86 1.28
N LYS A 58 -6.34 9.77 2.11
CA LYS A 58 -6.77 10.85 3.01
C LYS A 58 -5.95 10.91 4.30
N THR A 59 -5.17 9.88 4.59
CA THR A 59 -4.38 9.82 5.82
C THR A 59 -3.20 10.80 5.71
N LYS A 60 -3.02 11.62 6.74
CA LYS A 60 -1.88 12.54 6.82
C LYS A 60 -0.57 11.76 6.92
N LEU A 61 0.49 12.35 6.38
CA LEU A 61 1.86 11.85 6.52
C LEU A 61 2.28 11.86 7.99
N ALA A 62 3.19 10.95 8.36
CA ALA A 62 3.83 10.94 9.66
C ALA A 62 4.45 12.32 10.00
N HIS A 63 4.56 12.63 11.30
CA HIS A 63 5.27 13.85 11.70
C HIS A 63 6.75 13.72 11.30
N TYR A 64 7.40 14.81 10.88
CA TYR A 64 8.78 14.74 10.36
C TYR A 64 9.81 14.29 11.42
N HIS A 65 9.46 14.34 12.71
CA HIS A 65 10.28 13.74 13.78
C HIS A 65 10.40 12.22 13.66
N ASP A 66 9.39 11.55 13.12
CA ASP A 66 9.36 10.08 13.02
C ASP A 66 10.51 9.55 12.13
N MET A 67 11.07 10.40 11.25
CA MET A 67 12.26 10.09 10.46
C MET A 67 13.52 9.84 11.32
N PHE A 68 13.56 10.36 12.55
CA PHE A 68 14.67 10.19 13.48
C PHE A 68 14.46 9.04 14.48
N GLU A 69 13.23 8.54 14.59
CA GLU A 69 12.85 7.49 15.54
C GLU A 69 13.09 6.09 14.93
N GLY A 70 13.21 5.06 15.78
CA GLY A 70 13.35 3.66 15.33
C GLY A 70 14.72 3.28 14.73
N VAL A 71 15.66 4.22 14.63
CA VAL A 71 17.05 3.96 14.19
C VAL A 71 17.85 3.25 15.30
N TYR A 72 17.63 3.67 16.54
CA TYR A 72 18.22 3.10 17.76
C TYR A 72 17.13 2.93 18.80
N GLU A 73 17.36 2.09 19.81
CA GLU A 73 16.46 1.96 20.96
C GLU A 73 16.24 3.31 21.66
N ASN A 74 17.31 4.11 21.78
CA ASN A 74 17.28 5.44 22.35
C ASN A 74 17.89 6.45 21.39
N LEU A 75 17.24 7.61 21.22
CA LEU A 75 17.67 8.66 20.29
C LEU A 75 19.04 9.25 20.72
N PRO A 76 20.13 8.98 19.97
CA PRO A 76 21.46 9.47 20.31
C PRO A 76 21.53 10.99 20.24
N GLU A 77 22.47 11.59 20.99
CA GLU A 77 22.61 13.05 21.08
C GLU A 77 22.79 13.73 19.72
N LYS A 78 23.55 13.12 18.80
CA LYS A 78 23.74 13.65 17.44
C LYS A 78 22.42 13.73 16.66
N LEU A 79 21.55 12.72 16.77
CA LEU A 79 20.24 12.73 16.12
C LEU A 79 19.28 13.70 16.81
N ARG A 80 19.35 13.84 18.15
CA ARG A 80 18.62 14.89 18.88
C ARG A 80 18.98 16.28 18.38
N ARG A 81 20.26 16.55 18.13
CA ARG A 81 20.72 17.83 17.57
C ARG A 81 20.19 18.06 16.15
N GLN A 82 20.31 17.07 15.26
CA GLN A 82 19.78 17.19 13.88
C GLN A 82 18.28 17.41 13.84
N ARG A 83 17.52 16.76 14.74
CA ARG A 83 16.08 16.99 14.89
C ARG A 83 15.77 18.42 15.31
N ALA A 84 16.54 18.97 16.26
CA ALA A 84 16.37 20.36 16.70
C ALA A 84 16.77 21.38 15.62
N GLU A 85 17.79 21.08 14.81
CA GLU A 85 18.16 21.88 13.63
C GLU A 85 17.01 21.89 12.60
N LEU A 86 16.36 20.74 12.37
CA LEU A 86 15.19 20.67 11.50
C LEU A 86 13.98 21.43 12.07
N ASP A 87 13.76 21.43 13.38
CA ASP A 87 12.70 22.24 14.01
C ASP A 87 12.88 23.73 13.70
N GLN A 88 14.11 24.24 13.84
CA GLN A 88 14.43 25.63 13.52
C GLN A 88 14.23 25.94 12.03
N HIS A 89 14.68 25.03 11.16
CA HIS A 89 14.53 25.17 9.72
C HIS A 89 13.05 25.21 9.30
N ILE A 90 12.21 24.35 9.87
CA ILE A 90 10.78 24.34 9.57
C ILE A 90 10.11 25.61 10.10
N GLU A 91 10.48 26.14 11.27
CA GLU A 91 9.92 27.40 11.76
C GLU A 91 10.18 28.57 10.80
N GLU A 92 11.40 28.65 10.25
CA GLU A 92 11.81 29.72 9.33
C GLU A 92 11.29 29.51 7.89
N TYR A 93 11.23 28.27 7.41
CA TYR A 93 10.99 27.95 6.00
C TYR A 93 9.73 27.10 5.75
N LYS A 94 8.77 27.04 6.69
CA LYS A 94 7.54 26.21 6.59
C LYS A 94 6.77 26.34 5.28
N ASP A 95 6.76 27.52 4.66
CA ASP A 95 6.02 27.79 3.42
C ASP A 95 6.58 27.01 2.21
N HIS A 96 7.78 26.43 2.34
CA HIS A 96 8.40 25.58 1.34
C HIS A 96 8.14 24.07 1.55
N TYR A 97 7.39 23.70 2.60
CA TYR A 97 7.13 22.29 2.96
C TYR A 97 5.61 22.01 3.05
N PRO A 98 5.18 20.75 2.81
CA PRO A 98 3.77 20.37 2.83
C PRO A 98 3.25 20.19 4.28
N MET A 99 3.28 21.26 5.07
CA MET A 99 2.99 21.23 6.52
C MET A 99 1.52 20.94 6.84
N ASP A 100 0.59 21.17 5.90
CA ASP A 100 -0.82 20.84 6.03
C ASP A 100 -1.09 19.32 5.96
N ARG A 101 -0.20 18.59 5.26
CA ARG A 101 -0.32 17.15 5.00
C ARG A 101 0.32 16.26 6.07
N ILE A 102 1.05 16.82 7.02
CA ILE A 102 1.69 16.05 8.10
C ILE A 102 0.82 16.02 9.37
N LEU A 103 0.94 14.95 10.15
CA LEU A 103 0.36 14.85 11.49
C LEU A 103 1.00 15.88 12.43
N PRO A 104 0.27 16.38 13.45
CA PRO A 104 0.87 17.22 14.48
C PRO A 104 1.89 16.43 15.30
N LYS A 105 2.80 17.13 15.99
CA LYS A 105 3.73 16.51 16.92
C LYS A 105 2.94 15.71 17.98
N ASN A 106 3.24 14.43 18.10
CA ASN A 106 2.68 13.60 19.17
C ASN A 106 3.09 14.21 20.53
N SER A 107 2.11 14.48 21.41
CA SER A 107 2.35 14.96 22.79
C SER A 107 3.04 13.91 23.64
#